data_AF-A0A496UQY0-F1
#
_entry.id   AF-A0A496UQY0-F1
#
_cell.length_a   1.000
_cell.length_b   1.000
_cell.length_c   1.000
_cell.angle_alpha   90.00
_cell.angle_beta   90.00
_cell.angle_gamma   90.00
#
_symmetry.space_group_name_H-M   'P 1'
#
loop_
_entity.id
_entity.type
_entity.pdbx_description
1 polymer ?
#
loop_
_entity_poly.entity_id
_entity_poly.type
_entity_poly.pdbx_seq_one_letter_code
_entity_poly.pdbx_strand_id
1 'polypeptide(L)'
;ERVVEIRKELDAGRPFAEVASSYSRGPNASRGGAIGLVAPGDLFEPALDRAVFALDFGEISQPVVTSRGVHLMRVDAIQDDGKRAISQIFLPIEVTQQDVDDAAAVIGMARARLLAGEPFATVAAEVSGDEASAANGGVLGTFRLEDLSEQFQSVLVDVEVGEITEPVLTPVGWYLFQLQERVPGHMFTYEELREQLRIVVENTRIEAKLAEYVAELRTRFFIDEKS
;
A
#
# COMPACT_ATOMS: atom_id res chain seq x y z
N GLU A 1 -22.43 8.49 -10.07
CA GLU A 1 -22.98 9.37 -11.13
C GLU A 1 -21.92 10.17 -11.88
N ARG A 2 -21.07 10.94 -11.20
CA ARG A 2 -20.03 11.81 -11.81
C ARG A 2 -19.09 11.11 -12.81
N VAL A 3 -18.63 9.90 -12.50
CA VAL A 3 -17.73 9.12 -13.36
C VAL A 3 -18.37 8.76 -14.71
N VAL A 4 -19.68 8.50 -14.71
CA VAL A 4 -20.43 8.16 -15.94
C VAL A 4 -20.54 9.37 -16.87
N GLU A 5 -20.76 10.55 -16.30
CA GLU A 5 -20.76 11.82 -17.04
C GLU A 5 -19.39 12.10 -17.67
N ILE A 6 -18.32 11.99 -16.88
CA ILE A 6 -16.94 12.14 -17.34
C ILE A 6 -16.64 11.19 -18.49
N ARG A 7 -17.05 9.92 -18.38
CA ARG A 7 -16.83 8.94 -19.44
C ARG A 7 -17.55 9.32 -20.73
N LYS A 8 -18.80 9.78 -20.66
CA LYS A 8 -19.54 10.26 -21.84
C LYS A 8 -18.82 11.43 -22.54
N GLU A 9 -18.25 12.36 -21.78
CA GLU A 9 -17.51 13.48 -22.40
C GLU A 9 -16.22 13.03 -23.07
N LEU A 10 -15.50 12.09 -22.45
CA LEU A 10 -14.29 11.50 -23.03
C LEU A 10 -14.62 10.69 -24.29
N ASP A 11 -15.68 9.89 -24.26
CA ASP A 11 -16.15 9.12 -25.41
C ASP A 11 -16.69 10.03 -26.53
N ALA A 12 -17.19 11.23 -26.20
CA ALA A 12 -17.56 12.27 -27.15
C ALA A 12 -16.35 13.03 -27.73
N GLY A 13 -15.13 12.68 -27.33
CA GLY A 13 -13.88 13.23 -27.85
C GLY A 13 -13.38 14.50 -27.15
N ARG A 14 -13.94 14.87 -26.00
CA ARG A 14 -13.41 16.00 -25.21
C ARG A 14 -11.98 15.66 -24.75
N PRO A 15 -10.99 16.58 -24.87
CA PRO A 15 -9.63 16.29 -24.47
C PRO A 15 -9.53 15.93 -22.97
N PHE A 16 -8.84 14.84 -22.67
CA PHE A 16 -8.68 14.36 -21.28
C PHE A 16 -8.14 15.43 -20.33
N ALA A 17 -7.19 16.26 -20.80
CA ALA A 17 -6.61 17.32 -19.99
C ALA A 17 -7.68 18.35 -19.56
N GLU A 18 -8.62 18.71 -20.44
CA GLU A 18 -9.70 19.64 -20.09
C GLU A 18 -10.69 19.02 -19.12
N VAL A 19 -11.03 17.75 -19.33
CA VAL A 19 -11.88 16.98 -18.42
C VAL A 19 -11.23 16.87 -17.05
N ALA A 20 -9.92 16.57 -16.99
CA ALA A 20 -9.15 16.56 -15.75
C ALA A 20 -9.15 17.91 -15.07
N SER A 21 -8.92 19.01 -15.77
CA SER A 21 -8.98 20.34 -15.18
C SER A 21 -10.37 20.74 -14.68
N SER A 22 -11.44 20.21 -15.28
CA SER A 22 -12.82 20.52 -14.90
C SER A 22 -13.30 19.68 -13.71
N TYR A 23 -12.98 18.39 -13.70
CA TYR A 23 -13.59 17.41 -12.79
C TYR A 23 -12.63 16.85 -11.74
N SER A 24 -11.33 16.75 -12.04
CA SER A 24 -10.38 16.16 -11.10
C SER A 24 -10.25 17.02 -9.84
N ARG A 25 -10.13 16.35 -8.70
CA ARG A 25 -9.80 16.97 -7.40
C ARG A 25 -8.40 16.54 -6.92
N GLY A 26 -7.60 15.96 -7.81
CA GLY A 26 -6.21 15.61 -7.53
C GLY A 26 -5.27 16.82 -7.65
N PRO A 27 -4.04 16.74 -7.10
CA PRO A 27 -3.08 17.85 -7.13
C PRO A 27 -2.64 18.26 -8.54
N ASN A 28 -2.82 17.39 -9.53
CA ASN A 28 -2.46 17.64 -10.93
C ASN A 28 -3.63 18.10 -11.80
N ALA A 29 -4.82 18.34 -11.24
CA ALA A 29 -6.02 18.70 -12.00
C ALA A 29 -5.80 19.90 -12.94
N SER A 30 -5.22 20.99 -12.43
CA SER A 30 -4.92 22.20 -13.20
C SER A 30 -3.85 22.00 -14.28
N ARG A 31 -3.10 20.90 -14.24
CA ARG A 31 -2.08 20.51 -15.23
C ARG A 31 -2.58 19.39 -16.13
N GLY A 32 -3.88 19.36 -16.40
CA GLY A 32 -4.51 18.33 -17.23
C GLY A 32 -4.46 16.91 -16.65
N GLY A 33 -4.19 16.78 -15.35
CA GLY A 33 -4.06 15.49 -14.68
C GLY A 33 -2.68 14.83 -14.84
N ALA A 34 -1.69 15.49 -15.45
CA ALA A 34 -0.39 14.89 -15.73
C ALA A 34 0.34 14.47 -14.44
N ILE A 35 0.72 13.20 -14.35
CA ILE A 35 1.52 12.62 -13.25
C ILE A 35 2.99 12.56 -13.65
N GLY A 36 3.28 12.26 -14.92
CA GLY A 36 4.63 12.05 -15.41
C GLY A 36 4.94 10.56 -15.59
N LEU A 37 6.24 10.23 -15.62
CA LEU A 37 6.72 8.88 -15.82
C LEU A 37 6.54 8.04 -14.55
N VAL A 38 5.97 6.86 -14.72
CA VAL A 38 5.79 5.86 -13.67
C VAL A 38 6.36 4.52 -14.12
N ALA A 39 7.03 3.82 -13.20
CA ALA A 39 7.42 2.42 -13.29
C ALA A 39 6.47 1.54 -12.47
N PRO A 40 6.42 0.22 -12.71
CA PRO A 40 5.67 -0.69 -11.86
C PRO A 40 6.11 -0.56 -10.39
N GLY A 41 5.16 -0.36 -9.48
CA GLY A 41 5.39 -0.14 -8.05
C GLY A 41 5.47 1.34 -7.64
N ASP A 42 5.53 2.29 -8.59
CA ASP A 42 5.60 3.72 -8.26
C ASP A 42 4.25 4.30 -7.79
N LEU A 43 3.13 3.67 -8.16
CA LEU A 43 1.81 4.13 -7.74
C LEU A 43 1.48 3.62 -6.34
N PHE A 44 0.72 4.43 -5.59
CA PHE A 44 0.44 4.17 -4.17
C PHE A 44 -0.43 2.93 -3.91
N GLU A 45 -1.12 2.40 -4.93
CA GLU A 45 -1.93 1.19 -4.80
C GLU A 45 -1.75 0.25 -6.01
N PRO A 46 -1.62 -1.08 -5.78
CA PRO A 46 -1.42 -2.07 -6.85
C PRO A 46 -2.51 -2.10 -7.92
N ALA A 47 -3.75 -1.71 -7.57
CA ALA A 47 -4.85 -1.65 -8.53
C ALA A 47 -4.59 -0.61 -9.64
N LEU A 48 -3.95 0.51 -9.30
CA LEU A 48 -3.60 1.55 -10.27
C LEU A 48 -2.47 1.10 -11.19
N ASP A 49 -1.46 0.43 -10.65
CA ASP A 49 -0.38 -0.16 -11.45
C ASP A 49 -0.94 -1.14 -12.47
N ARG A 50 -1.73 -2.13 -12.01
CA ARG A 50 -2.34 -3.10 -12.92
C ARG A 50 -3.16 -2.43 -14.01
N ALA A 51 -3.92 -1.39 -13.67
CA ALA A 51 -4.68 -0.64 -14.65
C ALA A 51 -3.78 0.08 -15.66
N VAL A 52 -2.79 0.87 -15.20
CA VAL A 52 -1.89 1.63 -16.09
C VAL A 52 -1.07 0.73 -17.01
N PHE A 53 -0.55 -0.37 -16.49
CA PHE A 53 0.34 -1.26 -17.25
C PHE A 53 -0.41 -2.22 -18.18
N ALA A 54 -1.73 -2.36 -18.02
CA ALA A 54 -2.59 -3.11 -18.93
C ALA A 54 -3.09 -2.30 -20.14
N LEU A 55 -2.95 -0.98 -20.13
CA LEU A 55 -3.47 -0.09 -21.18
C LEU A 55 -2.52 0.01 -22.38
N ASP A 56 -3.07 0.33 -23.53
CA ASP A 56 -2.32 0.79 -24.70
C ASP A 56 -2.10 2.32 -24.69
N PHE A 57 -1.20 2.80 -25.55
CA PHE A 57 -0.97 4.24 -25.75
C PHE A 57 -2.28 4.95 -26.13
N GLY A 58 -2.60 6.03 -25.43
CA GLY A 58 -3.81 6.82 -25.63
C GLY A 58 -5.08 6.21 -25.02
N GLU A 59 -5.02 4.97 -24.54
CA GLU A 59 -6.18 4.30 -23.95
C GLU A 59 -6.52 4.88 -22.57
N ILE A 60 -7.81 4.97 -22.28
CA ILE A 60 -8.35 5.42 -21.01
C ILE A 60 -8.89 4.21 -20.24
N SER A 61 -8.43 4.06 -19.00
CA SER A 61 -8.84 2.97 -18.11
C SER A 61 -10.35 2.94 -17.87
N GLN A 62 -10.83 1.76 -17.48
CA GLN A 62 -12.07 1.68 -16.69
C GLN A 62 -11.89 2.44 -15.36
N PRO A 63 -12.99 2.83 -14.68
CA PRO A 63 -12.89 3.42 -13.35
C PRO A 63 -12.16 2.49 -12.38
N VAL A 64 -11.05 2.96 -11.81
CA VAL A 64 -10.28 2.23 -10.80
C VAL A 64 -10.64 2.79 -9.43
N VAL A 65 -11.26 1.97 -8.59
CA VAL A 65 -11.62 2.34 -7.22
C VAL A 65 -10.42 2.07 -6.31
N THR A 66 -10.10 3.04 -5.46
CA THR A 66 -9.07 2.94 -4.42
C THR A 66 -9.62 3.45 -3.10
N SER A 67 -8.83 3.31 -2.04
CA SER A 67 -9.13 3.89 -0.72
C SER A 67 -9.37 5.41 -0.75
N ARG A 68 -8.82 6.11 -1.75
CA ARG A 68 -8.90 7.58 -1.85
C ARG A 68 -10.06 8.03 -2.72
N GLY A 69 -10.55 7.19 -3.62
CA GLY A 69 -11.60 7.55 -4.54
C GLY A 69 -11.56 6.78 -5.84
N VAL A 70 -12.14 7.37 -6.89
CA VAL A 70 -12.19 6.79 -8.23
C VAL A 70 -11.18 7.49 -9.14
N HIS A 71 -10.43 6.68 -9.87
CA HIS A 71 -9.36 7.10 -10.76
C HIS A 71 -9.70 6.69 -12.20
N LEU A 72 -9.58 7.63 -13.13
CA LEU A 72 -9.49 7.33 -14.57
C LEU A 72 -8.09 7.70 -15.03
N MET A 73 -7.42 6.75 -15.65
CA MET A 73 -6.01 6.86 -16.06
C MET A 73 -5.92 6.85 -17.57
N ARG A 74 -5.01 7.63 -18.15
CA ARG A 74 -4.67 7.58 -19.57
C ARG A 74 -3.16 7.47 -19.74
N VAL A 75 -2.72 6.61 -20.65
CA VAL A 75 -1.31 6.49 -21.02
C VAL A 75 -0.98 7.49 -22.12
N ASP A 76 -0.14 8.47 -21.80
CA ASP A 76 0.27 9.53 -22.73
C ASP A 76 1.57 9.21 -23.46
N ALA A 77 2.39 8.29 -22.95
CA ALA A 77 3.56 7.73 -23.63
C ALA A 77 3.99 6.40 -22.98
N ILE A 78 4.65 5.54 -23.77
CA ILE A 78 5.32 4.33 -23.30
C ILE A 78 6.79 4.44 -23.71
N GLN A 79 7.71 4.21 -22.77
CA GLN A 79 9.15 4.22 -23.02
C GLN A 79 9.69 2.80 -23.20
N ASP A 80 10.84 2.68 -23.88
CA ASP A 80 11.47 1.39 -24.20
C ASP A 80 11.86 0.57 -22.96
N ASP A 81 12.09 1.24 -21.82
CA ASP A 81 12.38 0.60 -20.52
C ASP A 81 11.11 0.14 -19.77
N GLY A 82 9.93 0.25 -20.40
CA GLY A 82 8.65 -0.15 -19.85
C GLY A 82 7.97 0.92 -18.99
N LYS A 83 8.60 2.09 -18.76
CA LYS A 83 7.95 3.19 -18.03
C LYS A 83 6.83 3.82 -18.85
N ARG A 84 5.83 4.37 -18.14
CA ARG A 84 4.64 4.99 -18.75
C ARG A 84 4.50 6.42 -18.29
N ALA A 85 4.34 7.36 -19.22
CA ALA A 85 3.88 8.70 -18.89
C ALA A 85 2.35 8.68 -18.81
N ILE A 86 1.77 9.13 -17.70
CA ILE A 86 0.32 9.04 -17.49
C ILE A 86 -0.31 10.36 -17.05
N SER A 87 -1.60 10.46 -17.34
CA SER A 87 -2.51 11.48 -16.81
C SER A 87 -3.67 10.83 -16.06
N GLN A 88 -4.18 11.52 -15.04
CA GLN A 88 -5.24 11.02 -14.17
C GLN A 88 -6.35 12.04 -13.92
N ILE A 89 -7.60 11.57 -13.95
CA ILE A 89 -8.75 12.23 -13.34
C ILE A 89 -9.02 11.54 -12.01
N PHE A 90 -8.97 12.29 -10.91
CA PHE A 90 -9.22 11.79 -9.56
C PHE A 90 -10.52 12.37 -9.01
N LEU A 91 -11.44 11.50 -8.62
CA LEU A 91 -12.67 11.86 -7.93
C LEU A 91 -12.61 11.28 -6.52
N PRO A 92 -12.38 12.08 -5.47
CA PRO A 92 -12.36 11.57 -4.11
C PRO A 92 -13.73 11.01 -3.75
N ILE A 93 -13.75 9.98 -2.92
CA ILE A 93 -14.98 9.60 -2.22
C ILE A 93 -15.19 10.63 -1.12
N GLU A 94 -16.35 11.28 -1.13
CA GLU A 94 -16.79 12.09 0.00
C GLU A 94 -17.29 11.13 1.08
N VAL A 95 -16.58 11.11 2.21
CA VAL A 95 -17.07 10.43 3.41
C VAL A 95 -17.95 11.44 4.14
N THR A 96 -19.25 11.18 4.19
CA THR A 96 -20.22 12.01 4.92
C THR A 96 -20.23 11.64 6.40
N GLN A 97 -20.79 12.50 7.25
CA GLN A 97 -21.01 12.14 8.65
C GLN A 97 -21.92 10.92 8.79
N GLN A 98 -22.90 10.76 7.89
CA GLN A 98 -23.75 9.58 7.87
C GLN A 98 -22.94 8.32 7.60
N ASP A 99 -21.97 8.36 6.68
CA ASP A 99 -21.09 7.20 6.41
C ASP A 99 -20.24 6.84 7.64
N VAL A 100 -19.80 7.85 8.40
CA VAL A 100 -19.08 7.64 9.67
C VAL A 100 -19.98 7.00 10.72
N ASP A 101 -21.22 7.47 10.84
CA ASP A 101 -22.20 6.98 11.81
C ASP A 101 -22.66 5.56 11.47
N ASP A 102 -22.90 5.27 10.19
CA ASP A 102 -23.24 3.94 9.69
C ASP A 102 -22.08 2.96 9.92
N ALA A 103 -20.83 3.38 9.63
CA ALA A 103 -19.65 2.58 9.93
C ALA A 103 -19.45 2.36 11.44
N ALA A 104 -19.76 3.37 12.26
CA ALA A 104 -19.74 3.25 13.72
C ALA A 104 -20.77 2.23 14.24
N ALA A 105 -21.98 2.23 13.66
CA ALA A 105 -23.02 1.26 13.98
C ALA A 105 -22.58 -0.17 13.58
N VAL A 106 -22.04 -0.33 12.38
CA VAL A 106 -21.53 -1.63 11.88
C VAL A 106 -20.43 -2.17 12.78
N ILE A 107 -19.42 -1.35 13.11
CA ILE A 107 -18.31 -1.82 13.96
C ILE A 107 -18.76 -2.07 15.41
N GLY A 108 -19.73 -1.30 15.90
CA GLY A 108 -20.37 -1.55 17.20
C GLY A 108 -21.10 -2.89 17.23
N MET A 109 -21.82 -3.24 16.15
CA MET A 109 -22.46 -4.56 16.01
C MET A 109 -21.43 -5.68 15.89
N ALA A 110 -20.36 -5.49 15.13
CA ALA A 110 -19.26 -6.44 15.03
C ALA A 110 -18.64 -6.70 16.40
N ARG A 111 -18.37 -5.65 17.18
CA ARG A 111 -17.88 -5.78 18.55
C ARG A 111 -18.85 -6.55 19.45
N ALA A 112 -20.14 -6.26 19.39
CA ALA A 112 -21.14 -6.97 20.18
C ALA A 112 -21.17 -8.48 19.87
N ARG A 113 -21.02 -8.87 18.60
CA ARG A 113 -20.90 -10.27 18.17
C ARG A 113 -19.66 -10.95 18.75
N LEU A 114 -18.52 -10.26 18.73
CA LEU A 114 -17.26 -10.78 19.28
C LEU A 114 -17.34 -10.94 20.80
N LEU A 115 -17.92 -9.97 21.50
CA LEU A 115 -18.16 -10.06 22.95
C LEU A 115 -19.16 -11.17 23.31
N ALA A 116 -20.08 -11.53 22.41
CA ALA A 116 -20.96 -12.69 22.55
C ALA A 116 -20.25 -14.03 22.29
N GLY A 117 -18.96 -14.02 21.94
CA GLY A 117 -18.12 -15.20 21.75
C GLY A 117 -18.06 -15.70 20.30
N GLU A 118 -18.53 -14.93 19.33
CA GLU A 118 -18.37 -15.29 17.93
C GLU A 118 -16.88 -15.23 17.50
N PRO A 119 -16.39 -16.18 16.68
CA PRO A 119 -14.99 -16.17 16.26
C PRO A 119 -14.61 -14.91 15.49
N PHE A 120 -13.46 -14.32 15.83
CA PHE A 120 -12.97 -13.10 15.17
C PHE A 120 -12.85 -13.24 13.67
N ALA A 121 -12.32 -14.38 13.21
CA ALA A 121 -12.18 -14.68 11.79
C ALA A 121 -13.51 -14.65 11.03
N THR A 122 -14.61 -15.10 11.66
CA THR A 122 -15.94 -15.09 11.05
C THR A 122 -16.45 -13.66 10.89
N VAL A 123 -16.38 -12.86 11.96
CA VAL A 123 -16.83 -11.45 11.92
C VAL A 123 -15.96 -10.62 10.98
N ALA A 124 -14.65 -10.85 10.97
CA ALA A 124 -13.71 -10.18 10.07
C ALA A 124 -13.99 -10.50 8.60
N ALA A 125 -14.27 -11.76 8.26
CA ALA A 125 -14.59 -12.17 6.89
C ALA A 125 -15.88 -11.52 6.35
N GLU A 126 -16.83 -11.19 7.23
CA GLU A 126 -18.11 -10.59 6.84
C GLU A 126 -18.08 -9.05 6.80
N VAL A 127 -17.35 -8.42 7.71
CA VAL A 127 -17.48 -6.98 7.98
C VAL A 127 -16.24 -6.17 7.61
N SER A 128 -15.05 -6.79 7.54
CA SER A 128 -13.82 -6.05 7.29
C SER A 128 -13.77 -5.48 5.87
N GLY A 129 -13.47 -4.19 5.76
CA GLY A 129 -13.17 -3.53 4.48
C GLY A 129 -11.75 -3.84 3.95
N ASP A 130 -10.90 -4.48 4.75
CA ASP A 130 -9.60 -4.99 4.31
C ASP A 130 -9.73 -6.45 3.87
N GLU A 131 -9.95 -6.65 2.58
CA GLU A 131 -10.13 -7.98 1.97
C GLU A 131 -8.94 -8.92 2.22
N ALA A 132 -7.72 -8.37 2.30
CA ALA A 132 -6.50 -9.17 2.44
C ALA A 132 -6.40 -9.80 3.84
N SER A 133 -6.66 -9.02 4.89
CA SER A 133 -6.71 -9.57 6.25
C SER A 133 -8.00 -10.36 6.48
N ALA A 134 -9.14 -9.94 5.94
CA ALA A 134 -10.42 -10.66 6.03
C ALA A 134 -10.29 -12.12 5.54
N ALA A 135 -9.64 -12.32 4.39
CA ALA A 135 -9.37 -13.65 3.83
C ALA A 135 -8.51 -14.54 4.75
N ASN A 136 -7.73 -13.93 5.65
CA ASN A 136 -6.87 -14.59 6.63
C ASN A 136 -7.40 -14.44 8.07
N GLY A 137 -8.72 -14.28 8.23
CA GLY A 137 -9.37 -14.22 9.54
C GLY A 137 -9.07 -12.95 10.35
N GLY A 138 -8.68 -11.86 9.68
CA GLY A 138 -8.35 -10.58 10.29
C GLY A 138 -6.93 -10.50 10.86
N VAL A 139 -6.05 -11.46 10.56
CA VAL A 139 -4.68 -11.49 11.10
C VAL A 139 -3.79 -10.49 10.37
N LEU A 140 -3.23 -9.54 11.13
CA LEU A 140 -2.34 -8.51 10.61
C LEU A 140 -0.84 -8.86 10.77
N GLY A 141 -0.52 -9.87 11.58
CA GLY A 141 0.86 -10.28 11.90
C GLY A 141 1.37 -9.68 13.22
N THR A 142 2.69 -9.74 13.42
CA THR A 142 3.35 -9.28 14.65
C THR A 142 3.96 -7.91 14.44
N PHE A 143 3.70 -7.00 15.37
CA PHE A 143 4.20 -5.62 15.33
C PHE A 143 4.86 -5.25 16.67
N ARG A 144 5.84 -4.35 16.63
CA ARG A 144 6.29 -3.66 17.85
C ARG A 144 5.29 -2.55 18.13
N LEU A 145 4.88 -2.41 19.39
CA LEU A 145 3.89 -1.38 19.77
C LEU A 145 4.36 0.03 19.35
N GLU A 146 5.66 0.31 19.50
CA GLU A 146 6.31 1.57 19.12
C GLU A 146 6.29 1.90 17.62
N ASP A 147 6.07 0.90 16.74
CA ASP A 147 5.97 1.10 15.28
C ASP A 147 4.55 1.49 14.85
N LEU A 148 3.56 1.40 15.74
CA LEU A 148 2.16 1.73 15.47
C LEU A 148 1.87 3.22 15.66
N SER A 149 0.75 3.71 15.14
CA SER A 149 0.30 5.09 15.37
C SER A 149 -0.03 5.33 16.84
N GLU A 150 0.11 6.57 17.34
CA GLU A 150 -0.23 6.92 18.73
C GLU A 150 -1.66 6.50 19.12
N GLN A 151 -2.59 6.60 18.17
CA GLN A 151 -3.99 6.19 18.34
C GLN A 151 -4.10 4.68 18.61
N PHE A 152 -3.39 3.85 17.84
CA PHE A 152 -3.37 2.41 18.06
C PHE A 152 -2.57 2.00 19.30
N GLN A 153 -1.45 2.68 19.57
CA GLN A 153 -0.68 2.45 20.80
C GLN A 153 -1.54 2.65 22.04
N SER A 154 -2.29 3.76 22.10
CA SER A 154 -3.11 4.11 23.25
C SER A 154 -4.19 3.08 23.57
N VAL A 155 -4.71 2.37 22.58
CA VAL A 155 -5.73 1.35 22.80
C VAL A 155 -5.16 -0.05 22.96
N LEU A 156 -3.97 -0.35 22.43
CA LEU A 156 -3.38 -1.70 22.48
C LEU A 156 -2.44 -1.90 23.68
N VAL A 157 -1.94 -0.81 24.28
CA VAL A 157 -0.98 -0.89 25.40
C VAL A 157 -1.53 -1.71 26.56
N ASP A 158 -2.79 -1.48 26.93
CA ASP A 158 -3.45 -2.07 28.09
C ASP A 158 -4.33 -3.29 27.76
N VAL A 159 -4.36 -3.72 26.50
CA VAL A 159 -5.23 -4.84 26.05
C VAL A 159 -4.67 -6.19 26.49
N GLU A 160 -5.51 -7.00 27.10
CA GLU A 160 -5.17 -8.38 27.45
C GLU A 160 -5.26 -9.32 26.24
N VAL A 161 -4.54 -10.44 26.30
CA VAL A 161 -4.61 -11.46 25.25
C VAL A 161 -6.04 -12.01 25.18
N GLY A 162 -6.63 -11.97 23.98
CA GLY A 162 -8.01 -12.36 23.68
C GLY A 162 -9.04 -11.23 23.84
N GLU A 163 -8.69 -10.11 24.47
CA GLU A 163 -9.58 -8.98 24.67
C GLU A 163 -9.85 -8.23 23.36
N ILE A 164 -11.10 -7.75 23.22
CA ILE A 164 -11.57 -6.94 22.09
C ILE A 164 -11.57 -5.47 22.50
N THR A 165 -10.86 -4.62 21.75
CA THR A 165 -10.78 -3.18 22.03
C THR A 165 -12.14 -2.48 21.90
N GLU A 166 -12.25 -1.24 22.37
CA GLU A 166 -13.29 -0.34 21.87
C GLU A 166 -13.00 0.05 20.40
N PRO A 167 -14.03 0.44 19.61
CA PRO A 167 -13.83 0.92 18.25
C PRO A 167 -12.98 2.18 18.20
N VAL A 168 -11.99 2.20 17.31
CA VAL A 168 -11.06 3.32 17.13
C VAL A 168 -11.34 4.01 15.80
N LEU A 169 -11.74 5.27 15.85
CA LEU A 169 -11.88 6.09 14.65
C LEU A 169 -10.52 6.63 14.22
N THR A 170 -10.17 6.38 12.96
CA THR A 170 -8.99 6.91 12.29
C THR A 170 -9.40 7.69 11.04
N PRO A 171 -8.49 8.45 10.40
CA PRO A 171 -8.78 9.13 9.13
C PRO A 171 -9.20 8.20 8.00
N VAL A 172 -8.84 6.91 8.05
CA VAL A 172 -9.14 5.92 7.01
C VAL A 172 -10.31 5.00 7.38
N GLY A 173 -10.90 5.15 8.57
CA GLY A 173 -12.07 4.39 9.00
C GLY A 173 -12.00 3.93 10.45
N TRP A 174 -12.96 3.07 10.81
CA TRP A 174 -13.07 2.48 12.15
C TRP A 174 -12.30 1.16 12.23
N TYR A 175 -11.61 0.95 13.34
CA TYR A 175 -10.86 -0.28 13.63
C TYR A 175 -11.29 -0.92 14.94
N LEU A 176 -11.20 -2.25 14.97
CA LEU A 176 -11.41 -3.07 16.14
C LEU A 176 -10.30 -4.11 16.19
N PHE A 177 -9.67 -4.27 17.35
CA PHE A 177 -8.53 -5.17 17.49
C PHE A 177 -8.82 -6.27 18.51
N GLN A 178 -8.25 -7.45 18.26
CA GLN A 178 -8.11 -8.51 19.23
C GLN A 178 -6.63 -8.87 19.36
N LEU A 179 -6.09 -8.81 20.58
CA LEU A 179 -4.70 -9.20 20.80
C LEU A 179 -4.60 -10.73 20.86
N GLN A 180 -3.99 -11.35 19.85
CA GLN A 180 -3.84 -12.82 19.80
C GLN A 180 -2.75 -13.33 20.74
N GLU A 181 -1.61 -12.65 20.79
CA GLU A 181 -0.48 -13.03 21.61
C GLU A 181 0.42 -11.83 21.91
N ARG A 182 1.16 -11.91 23.02
CA ARG A 182 2.29 -11.02 23.31
C ARG A 182 3.58 -11.81 23.19
N VAL A 183 4.37 -11.51 22.17
CA VAL A 183 5.70 -12.10 22.01
C VAL A 183 6.66 -11.36 22.96
N PRO A 184 7.24 -12.02 23.99
CA PRO A 184 8.24 -11.39 24.83
C PRO A 184 9.45 -11.02 23.97
N GLY A 185 10.02 -9.83 24.18
CA GLY A 185 11.24 -9.45 23.48
C GLY A 185 12.36 -10.47 23.76
N HIS A 186 12.74 -11.24 22.75
CA HIS A 186 13.90 -12.13 22.83
C HIS A 186 15.16 -11.27 22.76
N MET A 187 15.82 -11.08 23.90
CA MET A 187 17.19 -10.59 23.92
C MET A 187 18.08 -11.73 23.43
N PHE A 188 18.59 -11.64 22.19
CA PHE A 188 19.55 -12.60 21.67
C PHE A 188 20.68 -12.80 22.68
N THR A 189 21.01 -14.05 22.98
CA THR A 189 22.19 -14.35 23.80
C THR A 189 23.45 -13.97 23.02
N TYR A 190 24.54 -13.65 23.73
CA TYR A 190 25.84 -13.39 23.09
C TYR A 190 26.28 -14.55 22.18
N GLU A 191 25.91 -15.79 22.52
CA GLU A 191 26.26 -16.99 21.76
C GLU A 191 25.47 -17.09 20.44
N GLU A 192 24.17 -16.82 20.45
CA GLU A 192 23.32 -16.73 19.25
C GLU A 192 23.75 -15.59 18.34
N LEU A 193 24.06 -14.43 18.93
CA LEU A 193 24.53 -13.26 18.20
C LEU A 193 25.94 -13.49 17.63
N ARG A 194 26.82 -14.19 18.36
CA ARG A 194 28.19 -14.52 17.93
C ARG A 194 28.18 -15.37 16.67
N GLU A 195 27.30 -16.34 16.54
CA GLU A 195 27.25 -17.21 15.36
C GLU A 195 26.74 -16.46 14.12
N GLN A 196 25.72 -15.61 14.28
CA GLN A 196 25.25 -14.74 13.20
C GLN A 196 26.29 -13.67 12.82
N LEU A 197 26.96 -13.06 13.81
CA LEU A 197 28.03 -12.09 13.58
C LEU A 197 29.26 -12.74 12.94
N ARG A 198 29.56 -14.00 13.26
CA ARG A 198 30.65 -14.76 12.63
C ARG A 198 30.41 -14.90 11.13
N ILE A 199 29.20 -15.29 10.74
CA ILE A 199 28.81 -15.43 9.33
C ILE A 199 28.93 -14.09 8.59
N VAL A 200 28.45 -13.00 9.20
CA VAL A 200 28.54 -11.66 8.59
C VAL A 200 30.00 -11.20 8.47
N VAL A 201 30.81 -11.36 9.52
CA VAL A 201 32.24 -10.95 9.50
C VAL A 201 33.06 -11.81 8.53
N GLU A 202 32.78 -13.12 8.43
CA GLU A 202 33.42 -14.02 7.46
C GLU A 202 33.06 -13.61 6.03
N ASN A 203 31.79 -13.35 5.73
CA ASN A 203 31.34 -12.92 4.40
C ASN A 203 31.95 -11.57 3.99
N THR A 204 31.95 -10.56 4.88
CA THR A 204 32.55 -9.26 4.60
C THR A 204 34.06 -9.38 4.36
N ARG A 205 34.77 -10.26 5.09
CA ARG A 205 36.20 -10.51 4.87
C ARG A 205 36.49 -11.22 3.55
N ILE A 206 35.63 -12.14 3.13
CA ILE A 206 35.74 -12.83 1.83
C ILE A 206 35.54 -11.84 0.68
N GLU A 207 34.52 -10.98 0.75
CA GLU A 207 34.26 -9.95 -0.26
C GLU A 207 35.43 -8.97 -0.38
N ALA A 208 35.98 -8.49 0.74
CA ALA A 208 37.12 -7.59 0.75
C ALA A 208 38.37 -8.22 0.10
N LYS A 209 38.68 -9.49 0.42
CA LYS A 209 39.81 -10.21 -0.19
C LYS A 209 39.59 -10.50 -1.67
N LEU A 210 38.36 -10.79 -2.09
CA LEU A 210 38.03 -11.01 -3.48
C LEU A 210 38.19 -9.73 -4.29
N ALA A 211 37.76 -8.59 -3.76
CA ALA A 211 37.95 -7.28 -4.38
C ALA A 211 39.44 -6.92 -4.53
N GLU A 212 40.25 -7.16 -3.49
CA GLU A 212 41.71 -6.98 -3.52
C GLU A 212 42.36 -7.89 -4.58
N TYR A 213 41.99 -9.17 -4.61
CA TYR A 213 42.50 -10.13 -5.60
C TYR A 213 42.13 -9.74 -7.04
N VAL A 214 40.89 -9.31 -7.28
CA VAL A 214 40.43 -8.83 -8.59
C VAL A 214 41.18 -7.56 -9.02
N ALA A 215 41.47 -6.64 -8.10
CA ALA A 215 42.26 -5.45 -8.37
C ALA A 215 43.73 -5.78 -8.73
N GLU A 216 44.34 -6.73 -8.03
CA GLU A 216 45.68 -7.25 -8.38
C GLU A 216 45.69 -7.95 -9.74
N LEU A 217 44.64 -8.71 -10.08
CA LEU A 217 44.54 -9.36 -11.38
C LEU A 217 44.45 -8.32 -12.50
N ARG A 218 43.67 -7.25 -12.32
CA ARG A 218 43.55 -6.15 -13.31
C ARG A 218 44.85 -5.38 -13.54
N THR A 219 45.73 -5.33 -12.54
CA THR A 219 47.05 -4.68 -12.67
C THR A 219 48.10 -5.60 -13.29
N ARG A 220 47.97 -6.92 -13.09
CA ARG A 220 48.86 -7.92 -13.70
C ARG A 220 48.51 -8.28 -15.13
N PHE A 221 47.24 -8.18 -15.51
CA PHE A 221 46.77 -8.47 -16.87
C PHE A 221 46.36 -7.16 -17.56
N PHE A 222 47.21 -6.67 -18.48
CA PHE A 222 46.86 -5.56 -19.39
C PHE A 222 45.67 -6.00 -20.25
N ILE A 223 44.50 -5.38 -20.08
CA ILE A 223 43.33 -5.58 -20.94
C ILE A 223 43.30 -4.42 -21.94
N ASP A 224 43.60 -4.71 -23.20
CA ASP A 224 43.40 -3.78 -24.32
C ASP A 224 41.96 -3.92 -24.81
N GLU A 225 41.08 -2.99 -24.42
CA GLU A 225 39.73 -2.89 -24.98
C GLU A 225 39.81 -2.27 -26.37
N LYS A 226 39.79 -3.12 -27.41
CA LYS A 226 39.47 -2.64 -28.76
C LYS A 226 37.99 -2.27 -28.83
N SER A 227 37.75 -1.00 -29.16
CA SER A 227 36.46 -0.42 -29.54
C SER A 227 35.78 -1.17 -30.68
#